data_AF-A0A8J7H973-F1
#
_entry.id   AF-A0A8J7H973-F1
#
_cell.length_a   1.000
_cell.length_b   1.000
_cell.length_c   1.000
_cell.angle_alpha   90.00
_cell.angle_beta   90.00
_cell.angle_gamma   90.00
#
_symmetry.space_group_name_H-M   'P 1'
#
loop_
_entity.id
_entity.type
_entity.pdbx_description
1 polymer ?
#
loop_
_entity_poly.entity_id
_entity_poly.type
_entity_poly.pdbx_seq_one_letter_code
_entity_poly.pdbx_strand_id
1 'polypeptide(L)'
;MGSHCTSDHLNEEQLWVDTLFMSGLFYARASTYLNRPSYLDEVSYQFLLHIKYLIDRDTGLWMHGWNFTGNGNYGKALWGRGNGWAAISTVDFLEMLDHQDASYQMILNTFRRQADAAVRYQDASGMWRTLLNQQDSYLETSGTAGFTYALLKGIRLGLLDERYHDAAWKGVNALLSRISPQGEVADVSAGTSVGHDLDYYRKIAIKQRAYGQSLTMLALTEALAGLK
;
A
#
# COMPACT_ATOMS: atom_id res chain seq x y z
N MET A 1 -9.33 -15.21 -8.46
CA MET A 1 -9.08 -15.47 -7.02
C MET A 1 -10.34 -15.11 -6.23
N GLY A 2 -10.95 -16.05 -5.48
CA GLY A 2 -12.26 -15.80 -4.83
C GLY A 2 -12.27 -15.92 -3.30
N SER A 3 -11.17 -16.38 -2.68
CA SER A 3 -11.12 -16.64 -1.23
C SER A 3 -9.75 -16.27 -0.68
N HIS A 4 -9.73 -15.49 0.40
CA HIS A 4 -8.50 -15.03 1.04
C HIS A 4 -8.13 -16.00 2.18
N CYS A 5 -7.04 -16.75 2.03
CA CYS A 5 -6.56 -17.66 3.07
C CYS A 5 -5.41 -16.99 3.80
N THR A 6 -5.58 -16.70 5.09
CA THR A 6 -4.49 -16.29 5.98
C THR A 6 -4.00 -17.50 6.78
N SER A 7 -2.88 -17.38 7.49
CA SER A 7 -2.29 -18.48 8.27
C SER A 7 -3.25 -19.10 9.29
N ASP A 8 -4.31 -18.37 9.66
CA ASP A 8 -5.13 -18.70 10.80
C ASP A 8 -6.52 -19.23 10.37
N HIS A 9 -7.13 -18.72 9.28
CA HIS A 9 -8.50 -19.07 8.87
C HIS A 9 -8.78 -18.89 7.35
N LEU A 10 -9.78 -19.61 6.84
CA LEU A 10 -10.43 -19.37 5.54
C LEU A 10 -11.33 -18.13 5.66
N ASN A 11 -11.00 -17.05 4.94
CA ASN A 11 -11.80 -15.82 4.91
C ASN A 11 -12.69 -15.83 3.67
N GLU A 12 -13.75 -16.63 3.71
CA GLU A 12 -14.77 -16.67 2.67
C GLU A 12 -15.50 -15.33 2.57
N GLU A 13 -15.84 -14.89 1.34
CA GLU A 13 -16.61 -13.67 1.10
C GLU A 13 -15.93 -12.38 1.61
N GLN A 14 -14.59 -12.36 1.67
CA GLN A 14 -13.80 -11.20 2.09
C GLN A 14 -12.80 -10.74 1.03
N LEU A 15 -12.64 -9.42 0.92
CA LEU A 15 -11.58 -8.77 0.16
C LEU A 15 -10.69 -7.99 1.09
N TRP A 16 -9.39 -8.22 1.02
CA TRP A 16 -8.39 -7.52 1.82
C TRP A 16 -7.43 -6.82 0.87
N VAL A 17 -7.07 -5.58 1.20
CA VAL A 17 -6.21 -4.75 0.36
C VAL A 17 -4.83 -5.38 0.09
N ASP A 18 -4.33 -6.16 1.05
CA ASP A 18 -3.07 -6.89 0.99
C ASP A 18 -3.00 -7.87 -0.20
N THR A 19 -4.14 -8.36 -0.68
CA THR A 19 -4.24 -9.31 -1.81
C THR A 19 -3.55 -8.79 -3.06
N LEU A 20 -3.65 -7.48 -3.33
CA LEU A 20 -3.03 -6.85 -4.49
C LEU A 20 -1.50 -7.00 -4.47
N PHE A 21 -0.89 -6.97 -3.29
CA PHE A 21 0.55 -7.14 -3.12
C PHE A 21 0.93 -8.61 -3.05
N MET A 22 0.29 -9.37 -2.17
CA MET A 22 0.68 -10.75 -1.88
C MET A 22 0.45 -11.70 -3.05
N SER A 23 -0.56 -11.45 -3.87
CA SER A 23 -0.94 -12.33 -4.97
C SER A 23 -1.00 -11.61 -6.32
N GLY A 24 -1.52 -10.38 -6.34
CA GLY A 24 -1.66 -9.60 -7.58
C GLY A 24 -0.32 -9.41 -8.30
N LEU A 25 0.69 -8.86 -7.62
CA LEU A 25 2.01 -8.64 -8.22
C LEU A 25 2.72 -9.93 -8.64
N PHE A 26 2.55 -11.02 -7.89
CA PHE A 26 3.09 -12.32 -8.29
C PHE A 26 2.48 -12.78 -9.61
N TYR A 27 1.15 -12.71 -9.76
CA TYR A 27 0.47 -13.10 -11.00
C TYR A 27 0.85 -12.19 -12.17
N ALA A 28 0.97 -10.88 -11.92
CA ALA A 28 1.43 -9.94 -12.95
C ALA A 28 2.83 -10.32 -13.46
N ARG A 29 3.79 -10.60 -12.56
CA ARG A 29 5.14 -11.03 -12.94
C ARG A 29 5.17 -12.40 -13.61
N ALA A 30 4.34 -13.33 -13.14
CA ALA A 30 4.20 -14.66 -13.72
C ALA A 30 3.62 -14.60 -15.14
N SER A 31 2.74 -13.63 -15.45
CA SER A 31 2.20 -13.41 -16.79
C SER A 31 3.32 -13.26 -17.82
N THR A 32 4.29 -12.38 -17.56
CA THR A 32 5.45 -12.16 -18.42
C THR A 32 6.37 -13.37 -18.45
N TYR A 33 6.72 -13.93 -17.29
CA TYR A 33 7.69 -15.02 -17.22
C TYR A 33 7.20 -16.31 -17.91
N LEU A 34 5.90 -16.60 -17.82
CA LEU A 34 5.29 -17.81 -18.38
C LEU A 34 4.63 -17.58 -19.75
N ASN A 35 4.69 -16.35 -20.29
CA ASN A 35 3.96 -15.93 -21.49
C ASN A 35 2.45 -16.25 -21.41
N ARG A 36 1.81 -15.90 -20.29
CA ARG A 36 0.37 -16.13 -20.02
C ARG A 36 -0.38 -14.80 -19.80
N PRO A 37 -0.73 -14.07 -20.88
CA PRO A 37 -1.32 -12.73 -20.78
C PRO A 37 -2.63 -12.69 -19.96
N SER A 38 -3.40 -13.79 -19.94
CA SER A 38 -4.61 -13.91 -19.13
C SER A 38 -4.39 -13.71 -17.62
N TYR A 39 -3.17 -13.88 -17.12
CA TYR A 39 -2.86 -13.57 -15.72
C TYR A 39 -2.83 -12.06 -15.48
N LEU A 40 -2.43 -11.27 -16.47
CA LEU A 40 -2.49 -9.82 -16.38
C LEU A 40 -3.95 -9.34 -16.38
N ASP A 41 -4.79 -9.94 -17.23
CA ASP A 41 -6.24 -9.66 -17.27
C ASP A 41 -6.92 -9.94 -15.92
N GLU A 42 -6.57 -11.06 -15.27
CA GLU A 42 -7.07 -11.37 -13.92
C GLU A 42 -6.59 -10.32 -12.91
N VAL A 43 -5.34 -9.87 -12.97
CA VAL A 43 -4.84 -8.83 -12.06
C VAL A 43 -5.56 -7.49 -12.31
N SER A 44 -5.77 -7.10 -13.56
CA SER A 44 -6.58 -5.93 -13.92
C SER A 44 -7.99 -6.02 -13.34
N TYR A 45 -8.65 -7.18 -13.50
CA TYR A 45 -9.96 -7.44 -12.91
C TYR A 45 -9.94 -7.32 -11.37
N GLN A 46 -8.93 -7.90 -10.71
CA GLN A 46 -8.78 -7.80 -9.26
C GLN A 46 -8.57 -6.34 -8.82
N PHE A 47 -7.76 -5.54 -9.51
CA PHE A 47 -7.62 -4.12 -9.21
C PHE A 47 -8.96 -3.38 -9.30
N LEU A 48 -9.70 -3.54 -10.39
CA LEU A 48 -11.00 -2.88 -10.56
C LEU A 48 -12.00 -3.29 -9.46
N LEU A 49 -11.98 -4.56 -9.06
CA LEU A 49 -12.85 -5.08 -8.00
C LEU A 49 -12.45 -4.53 -6.63
N HIS A 50 -11.17 -4.48 -6.31
CA HIS A 50 -10.68 -3.87 -5.06
C HIS A 50 -10.96 -2.35 -5.05
N ILE A 51 -10.78 -1.64 -6.18
CA ILE A 51 -11.13 -0.21 -6.30
C ILE A 51 -12.60 0.00 -5.96
N LYS A 52 -13.50 -0.83 -6.53
CA LYS A 52 -14.94 -0.71 -6.33
C LYS A 52 -15.35 -0.83 -4.86
N TYR A 53 -14.76 -1.77 -4.11
CA TYR A 53 -15.21 -2.12 -2.75
C TYR A 53 -14.37 -1.54 -1.62
N LEU A 54 -13.11 -1.17 -1.89
CA LEU A 54 -12.17 -0.75 -0.85
C LEU A 54 -11.82 0.73 -0.92
N ILE A 55 -12.06 1.45 -2.03
CA ILE A 55 -11.75 2.89 -2.06
C ILE A 55 -12.76 3.67 -1.20
N ASP A 56 -12.21 4.41 -0.24
CA ASP A 56 -12.92 5.50 0.40
C ASP A 56 -13.00 6.70 -0.55
N ARG A 57 -14.22 7.04 -0.96
CA ARG A 57 -14.43 8.07 -1.98
C ARG A 57 -14.11 9.47 -1.47
N ASP A 58 -14.21 9.71 -0.18
CA ASP A 58 -13.99 11.03 0.42
C ASP A 58 -12.50 11.36 0.50
N THR A 59 -11.69 10.41 0.94
CA THR A 59 -10.24 10.61 1.12
C THR A 59 -9.41 10.21 -0.09
N GLY A 60 -9.83 9.19 -0.86
CA GLY A 60 -9.00 8.56 -1.89
C GLY A 60 -8.06 7.47 -1.35
N LEU A 61 -8.17 7.12 -0.07
CA LEU A 61 -7.45 6.02 0.56
C LEU A 61 -8.23 4.71 0.47
N TRP A 62 -7.57 3.60 0.81
CA TRP A 62 -8.13 2.26 0.81
C TRP A 62 -8.56 1.84 2.22
N MET A 63 -9.76 1.30 2.31
CA MET A 63 -10.23 0.51 3.45
C MET A 63 -9.44 -0.80 3.51
N HIS A 64 -9.10 -1.26 4.71
CA HIS A 64 -8.36 -2.52 4.89
C HIS A 64 -9.11 -3.72 4.27
N GLY A 65 -10.43 -3.82 4.50
CA GLY A 65 -11.19 -4.93 3.95
C GLY A 65 -12.67 -4.65 3.67
N TRP A 66 -13.30 -5.61 3.01
CA TRP A 66 -14.72 -5.67 2.67
C TRP A 66 -15.26 -7.07 2.92
N ASN A 67 -16.49 -7.15 3.43
CA ASN A 67 -17.23 -8.37 3.64
C ASN A 67 -18.50 -8.37 2.78
N PHE A 68 -18.67 -9.35 1.90
CA PHE A 68 -19.87 -9.47 1.06
C PHE A 68 -21.11 -9.90 1.84
N THR A 69 -20.98 -10.79 2.82
CA THR A 69 -22.08 -11.23 3.68
C THR A 69 -22.62 -10.07 4.53
N GLY A 70 -21.72 -9.23 5.04
CA GLY A 70 -22.07 -8.04 5.81
C GLY A 70 -22.33 -6.78 4.98
N ASN A 71 -22.06 -6.83 3.67
CA ASN A 71 -22.11 -5.71 2.72
C ASN A 71 -21.46 -4.42 3.25
N GLY A 72 -20.22 -4.51 3.75
CA GLY A 72 -19.54 -3.37 4.38
C GLY A 72 -18.05 -3.53 4.66
N ASN A 73 -17.39 -2.41 4.97
CA ASN A 73 -15.94 -2.30 5.22
C ASN A 73 -15.51 -2.44 6.69
N TYR A 74 -16.16 -3.31 7.48
CA TYR A 74 -15.81 -3.52 8.89
C TYR A 74 -15.70 -2.19 9.67
N GLY A 75 -14.57 -1.95 10.35
CA GLY A 75 -14.28 -0.71 11.08
C GLY A 75 -13.94 0.50 10.23
N LYS A 76 -14.05 0.41 8.88
CA LYS A 76 -13.72 1.47 7.91
C LYS A 76 -12.32 2.06 8.14
N ALA A 77 -11.36 1.18 8.44
CA ALA A 77 -10.01 1.58 8.80
C ALA A 77 -9.19 1.93 7.56
N LEU A 78 -8.73 3.18 7.49
CA LEU A 78 -7.72 3.66 6.54
C LEU A 78 -6.33 3.34 7.08
N TRP A 79 -6.03 2.05 7.12
CA TRP A 79 -4.84 1.50 7.76
C TRP A 79 -3.58 1.73 6.92
N GLY A 80 -2.53 2.27 7.56
CA GLY A 80 -1.32 2.77 6.91
C GLY A 80 -0.55 1.71 6.13
N ARG A 81 -0.26 0.54 6.73
CA ARG A 81 0.44 -0.54 6.00
C ARG A 81 -0.40 -1.12 4.87
N GLY A 82 -1.71 -1.32 5.06
CA GLY A 82 -2.60 -1.80 4.00
C GLY A 82 -2.64 -0.83 2.80
N ASN A 83 -2.68 0.48 3.07
CA ASN A 83 -2.56 1.49 2.02
C ASN A 83 -1.17 1.50 1.37
N GLY A 84 -0.11 1.28 2.14
CA GLY A 84 1.25 1.10 1.61
C GLY A 84 1.32 -0.06 0.63
N TRP A 85 0.71 -1.21 0.94
CA TRP A 85 0.59 -2.34 0.01
C TRP A 85 -0.14 -1.97 -1.26
N ALA A 86 -1.30 -1.31 -1.15
CA ALA A 86 -2.04 -0.85 -2.32
C ALA A 86 -1.19 0.08 -3.19
N ALA A 87 -0.46 1.02 -2.59
CA ALA A 87 0.35 2.00 -3.31
C ALA A 87 1.49 1.32 -4.07
N ILE A 88 2.24 0.42 -3.42
CA ILE A 88 3.32 -0.37 -4.04
C ILE A 88 2.76 -1.22 -5.19
N SER A 89 1.69 -1.96 -4.93
CA SER A 89 1.05 -2.80 -5.94
C SER A 89 0.59 -2.01 -7.15
N THR A 90 0.00 -0.84 -6.92
CA THR A 90 -0.55 -0.03 -8.00
C THR A 90 0.56 0.51 -8.89
N VAL A 91 1.61 1.09 -8.32
CA VAL A 91 2.71 1.66 -9.11
C VAL A 91 3.50 0.59 -9.87
N ASP A 92 3.72 -0.57 -9.25
CA ASP A 92 4.42 -1.69 -9.90
C ASP A 92 3.57 -2.31 -11.00
N PHE A 93 2.26 -2.42 -10.80
CA PHE A 93 1.37 -2.94 -11.82
C PHE A 93 1.24 -1.98 -13.02
N LEU A 94 1.15 -0.67 -12.77
CA LEU A 94 1.11 0.35 -13.83
C LEU A 94 2.40 0.39 -14.68
N GLU A 95 3.56 0.01 -14.12
CA GLU A 95 4.81 -0.14 -14.88
C GLU A 95 4.76 -1.34 -15.85
N MET A 96 3.93 -2.34 -15.55
CA MET A 96 3.81 -3.58 -16.32
C MET A 96 2.63 -3.58 -17.29
N LEU A 97 1.62 -2.76 -17.02
CA LEU A 97 0.38 -2.71 -17.77
C LEU A 97 0.52 -1.82 -19.01
N ASP A 98 -0.02 -2.26 -20.15
CA ASP A 98 -0.08 -1.44 -21.36
C ASP A 98 -0.94 -0.19 -21.11
N HIS A 99 -0.44 0.98 -21.53
CA HIS A 99 -1.16 2.24 -21.44
C HIS A 99 -2.49 2.25 -22.21
N GLN A 100 -2.65 1.36 -23.19
CA GLN A 100 -3.89 1.18 -23.96
C GLN A 100 -4.89 0.22 -23.28
N ASP A 101 -4.52 -0.43 -22.18
CA ASP A 101 -5.43 -1.29 -21.42
C ASP A 101 -6.60 -0.47 -20.87
N ALA A 102 -7.81 -1.01 -20.99
CA ALA A 102 -9.04 -0.33 -20.57
C ALA A 102 -9.08 0.01 -19.06
N SER A 103 -8.36 -0.74 -18.23
CA SER A 103 -8.26 -0.52 -16.79
C SER A 103 -7.21 0.52 -16.41
N TYR A 104 -6.24 0.81 -17.30
CA TYR A 104 -5.05 1.62 -16.99
C TYR A 104 -5.42 2.98 -16.40
N GLN A 105 -6.31 3.73 -17.05
CA GLN A 105 -6.69 5.07 -16.61
C GLN A 105 -7.42 5.07 -15.27
N MET A 106 -8.25 4.05 -15.00
CA MET A 106 -8.94 3.93 -13.71
C MET A 106 -7.94 3.67 -12.57
N ILE A 107 -6.98 2.79 -12.82
CA ILE A 107 -5.94 2.42 -11.85
C ILE A 107 -5.01 3.62 -11.61
N LEU A 108 -4.55 4.30 -12.67
CA LEU A 108 -3.71 5.49 -12.57
C LEU A 108 -4.40 6.64 -11.82
N ASN A 109 -5.67 6.92 -12.12
CA ASN A 109 -6.39 7.98 -11.42
C ASN A 109 -6.64 7.62 -9.95
N THR A 110 -6.86 6.34 -9.64
CA THR A 110 -6.93 5.88 -8.25
C THR A 110 -5.60 6.08 -7.53
N PHE A 111 -4.48 5.73 -8.18
CA PHE A 111 -3.14 5.94 -7.64
C PHE A 111 -2.87 7.42 -7.33
N ARG A 112 -3.20 8.32 -8.27
CA ARG A 112 -3.02 9.77 -8.10
C ARG A 112 -3.84 10.31 -6.92
N ARG A 113 -5.10 9.86 -6.77
CA ARG A 113 -5.93 10.23 -5.61
C ARG A 113 -5.33 9.72 -4.30
N GLN A 114 -4.79 8.51 -4.30
CA GLN A 114 -4.10 7.97 -3.13
C GLN A 114 -2.83 8.76 -2.81
N ALA A 115 -2.07 9.17 -3.83
CA ALA A 115 -0.87 10.01 -3.67
C ALA A 115 -1.22 11.40 -3.09
N ASP A 116 -2.31 12.03 -3.56
CA ASP A 116 -2.81 13.28 -2.99
C ASP A 116 -3.17 13.14 -1.50
N ALA A 117 -3.82 12.02 -1.16
CA ALA A 117 -4.14 11.70 0.22
C ALA A 117 -2.89 11.44 1.06
N ALA A 118 -1.89 10.74 0.51
CA ALA A 118 -0.62 10.51 1.18
C ALA A 118 0.07 11.83 1.53
N VAL A 119 0.13 12.79 0.60
CA VAL A 119 0.69 14.13 0.88
C VAL A 119 -0.13 14.84 1.97
N ARG A 120 -1.46 14.79 1.89
CA ARG A 120 -2.36 15.43 2.86
C ARG A 120 -2.21 14.90 4.28
N TYR A 121 -2.01 13.59 4.43
CA TYR A 121 -1.97 12.91 5.74
C TYR A 121 -0.55 12.61 6.24
N GLN A 122 0.49 13.13 5.58
CA GLN A 122 1.87 13.00 6.06
C GLN A 122 2.06 13.83 7.35
N ASP A 123 2.63 13.21 8.36
CA ASP A 123 2.98 13.88 9.61
C ASP A 123 4.17 14.83 9.40
N ALA A 124 4.34 15.83 10.29
CA ALA A 124 5.45 16.77 10.23
C ALA A 124 6.83 16.09 10.29
N SER A 125 6.92 14.91 10.92
CA SER A 125 8.13 14.07 10.93
C SER A 125 8.47 13.43 9.57
N GLY A 126 7.57 13.49 8.59
CA GLY A 126 7.67 12.77 7.31
C GLY A 126 7.11 11.35 7.34
N MET A 127 6.73 10.84 8.51
CA MET A 127 6.09 9.53 8.66
C MET A 127 4.58 9.59 8.38
N TRP A 128 3.99 8.41 8.22
CA TRP A 128 2.55 8.21 8.21
C TRP A 128 2.10 7.43 9.44
N ARG A 129 0.85 7.68 9.85
CA ARG A 129 0.23 7.04 11.01
C ARG A 129 -0.36 5.68 10.65
N THR A 130 -0.50 4.82 11.67
CA THR A 130 -1.15 3.51 11.51
C THR A 130 -2.60 3.64 11.04
N LEU A 131 -3.33 4.68 11.48
CA LEU A 131 -4.59 5.10 10.92
C LEU A 131 -4.39 6.50 10.32
N LEU A 132 -4.40 6.57 8.99
CA LEU A 132 -3.86 7.71 8.25
C LEU A 132 -4.57 9.04 8.57
N ASN A 133 -5.88 8.98 8.78
CA ASN A 133 -6.70 10.15 9.09
C ASN A 133 -6.95 10.37 10.59
N GLN A 134 -6.26 9.63 11.48
CA GLN A 134 -6.45 9.69 12.93
C GLN A 134 -5.17 10.18 13.63
N GLN A 135 -5.16 11.44 14.05
CA GLN A 135 -3.99 12.09 14.67
C GLN A 135 -3.59 11.48 16.02
N ASP A 136 -4.52 10.81 16.70
CA ASP A 136 -4.28 10.13 17.98
C ASP A 136 -3.60 8.76 17.81
N SER A 137 -3.49 8.25 16.57
CA SER A 137 -2.83 6.98 16.28
C SER A 137 -1.32 7.13 16.09
N TYR A 138 -0.55 6.09 16.41
CA TYR A 138 0.92 6.12 16.38
C TYR A 138 1.49 6.20 14.95
N LEU A 139 2.71 6.74 14.83
CA LEU A 139 3.49 6.73 13.58
C LEU A 139 4.03 5.32 13.30
N GLU A 140 4.00 4.91 12.04
CA GLU A 140 4.26 3.51 11.66
C GLU A 140 5.18 3.41 10.45
N THR A 141 6.27 2.67 10.61
CA THR A 141 7.39 2.67 9.65
C THR A 141 7.09 1.91 8.36
N SER A 142 6.35 0.81 8.42
CA SER A 142 6.11 -0.02 7.23
C SER A 142 5.14 0.64 6.23
N GLY A 143 4.08 1.28 6.71
CA GLY A 143 3.19 2.10 5.88
C GLY A 143 3.93 3.31 5.32
N THR A 144 4.79 3.95 6.13
CA THR A 144 5.68 5.03 5.68
C THR A 144 6.58 4.59 4.53
N ALA A 145 7.18 3.40 4.64
CA ALA A 145 8.03 2.85 3.60
C ALA A 145 7.25 2.57 2.31
N GLY A 146 6.05 2.02 2.40
CA GLY A 146 5.21 1.76 1.24
C GLY A 146 4.81 3.03 0.48
N PHE A 147 4.37 4.07 1.19
CA PHE A 147 4.09 5.37 0.55
C PHE A 147 5.34 5.99 -0.03
N THR A 148 6.46 5.98 0.70
CA THR A 148 7.74 6.54 0.24
C THR A 148 8.17 5.91 -1.08
N TYR A 149 8.19 4.56 -1.15
CA TYR A 149 8.50 3.83 -2.38
C TYR A 149 7.58 4.24 -3.53
N ALA A 150 6.27 4.21 -3.29
CA ALA A 150 5.31 4.42 -4.35
C ALA A 150 5.35 5.86 -4.90
N LEU A 151 5.55 6.86 -4.03
CA LEU A 151 5.73 8.25 -4.46
C LEU A 151 7.01 8.42 -5.29
N LEU A 152 8.15 7.89 -4.82
CA LEU A 152 9.42 7.96 -5.56
C LEU A 152 9.31 7.29 -6.93
N LYS A 153 8.79 6.07 -6.97
CA LYS A 153 8.63 5.32 -8.22
C LYS A 153 7.62 5.97 -9.15
N GLY A 154 6.52 6.50 -8.60
CA GLY A 154 5.51 7.22 -9.36
C GLY A 154 6.09 8.46 -10.06
N ILE A 155 7.00 9.18 -9.39
CA ILE A 155 7.74 10.31 -9.98
C ILE A 155 8.68 9.80 -11.08
N ARG A 156 9.50 8.78 -10.80
CA ARG A 156 10.46 8.22 -11.78
C ARG A 156 9.78 7.75 -13.07
N LEU A 157 8.58 7.17 -12.96
CA LEU A 157 7.80 6.68 -14.09
C LEU A 157 6.97 7.77 -14.81
N GLY A 158 7.00 9.02 -14.33
CA GLY A 158 6.19 10.12 -14.88
C GLY A 158 4.69 9.98 -14.60
N LEU A 159 4.30 9.12 -13.65
CA LEU A 159 2.92 8.94 -13.22
C LEU A 159 2.48 10.07 -12.27
N LEU A 160 3.44 10.57 -11.48
CA LEU A 160 3.32 11.69 -10.54
C LEU A 160 4.25 12.83 -10.96
N ASP A 161 3.83 14.07 -10.70
CA ASP A 161 4.62 15.27 -10.99
C ASP A 161 5.49 15.71 -9.79
N GLU A 162 6.19 16.84 -9.95
CA GLU A 162 7.13 17.37 -8.95
C GLU A 162 6.50 17.71 -7.59
N ARG A 163 5.17 17.92 -7.51
CA ARG A 163 4.49 18.30 -6.26
C ARG A 163 4.59 17.23 -5.17
N TYR A 164 4.87 15.98 -5.54
CA TYR A 164 5.02 14.86 -4.62
C TYR A 164 6.46 14.67 -4.12
N HIS A 165 7.44 15.38 -4.71
CA HIS A 165 8.87 15.20 -4.43
C HIS A 165 9.21 15.45 -2.95
N ASP A 166 8.73 16.56 -2.39
CA ASP A 166 9.00 16.92 -0.99
C ASP A 166 8.45 15.88 -0.01
N ALA A 167 7.24 15.37 -0.27
CA ALA A 167 6.63 14.35 0.57
C ALA A 167 7.41 13.03 0.50
N ALA A 168 7.84 12.63 -0.71
CA ALA A 168 8.64 11.44 -0.93
C ALA A 168 9.98 11.51 -0.15
N TRP A 169 10.71 12.61 -0.26
CA TRP A 169 12.01 12.77 0.41
C TRP A 169 11.91 12.99 1.92
N LYS A 170 10.84 13.62 2.41
CA LYS A 170 10.51 13.61 3.85
C LYS A 170 10.31 12.18 4.35
N GLY A 171 9.64 11.33 3.56
CA GLY A 171 9.51 9.90 3.85
C GLY A 171 10.86 9.18 3.93
N VAL A 172 11.76 9.42 2.96
CA VAL A 172 13.12 8.85 2.98
C VAL A 172 13.87 9.24 4.24
N ASN A 173 13.90 10.53 4.58
CA ASN A 173 14.59 11.02 5.77
C ASN A 173 13.99 10.44 7.06
N ALA A 174 12.66 10.33 7.11
CA ALA A 174 11.96 9.70 8.22
C ALA A 174 12.37 8.23 8.37
N LEU A 175 12.42 7.46 7.28
CA LEU A 175 12.86 6.06 7.31
C LEU A 175 14.30 5.91 7.80
N LEU A 176 15.22 6.73 7.30
CA LEU A 176 16.62 6.72 7.75
C LEU A 176 16.74 6.97 9.26
N SER A 177 15.90 7.85 9.81
CA SER A 177 15.86 8.11 11.26
C SER A 177 15.34 6.95 12.12
N ARG A 178 14.72 5.93 11.49
CA ARG A 178 14.18 4.73 12.16
C ARG A 178 15.06 3.50 12.03
N ILE A 179 16.23 3.64 11.40
CA ILE A 179 17.23 2.57 11.29
C ILE A 179 18.24 2.77 12.42
N SER A 180 18.34 1.78 13.31
CA SER A 180 19.35 1.79 14.37
C SER A 180 20.77 1.65 13.79
N PRO A 181 21.83 1.95 14.56
CA PRO A 181 23.21 1.69 14.13
C PRO A 181 23.49 0.22 13.78
N GLN A 182 22.68 -0.72 14.28
CA GLN A 182 22.75 -2.15 13.99
C GLN A 182 21.97 -2.54 12.72
N GLY A 183 21.33 -1.58 12.05
CA GLY A 183 20.50 -1.81 10.87
C GLY A 183 19.08 -2.28 11.18
N GLU A 184 18.64 -2.19 12.44
CA GLU A 184 17.31 -2.62 12.84
C GLU A 184 16.28 -1.51 12.60
N VAL A 185 15.16 -1.85 11.98
CA VAL A 185 14.07 -0.91 11.69
C VAL A 185 13.09 -0.88 12.87
N ALA A 186 12.95 0.29 13.48
CA ALA A 186 12.04 0.55 14.60
C ALA A 186 10.62 0.96 14.15
N ASP A 187 9.69 1.06 15.11
CA ASP A 187 8.32 1.57 14.91
C ASP A 187 7.48 0.81 13.86
N VAL A 188 7.72 -0.50 13.76
CA VAL A 188 6.98 -1.42 12.91
C VAL A 188 5.88 -2.09 13.72
N SER A 189 4.63 -2.04 13.26
CA SER A 189 3.51 -2.73 13.90
C SER A 189 3.46 -4.21 13.51
N ALA A 190 2.99 -5.06 14.42
CA ALA A 190 2.87 -6.51 14.23
C ALA A 190 1.84 -6.92 13.16
N GLY A 191 1.79 -8.22 12.83
CA GLY A 191 0.79 -8.77 11.89
C GLY A 191 -0.62 -8.37 12.33
N THR A 192 -1.39 -7.83 11.38
CA THR A 192 -2.68 -7.18 11.64
C THR A 192 -3.69 -7.75 10.66
N SER A 193 -4.78 -8.33 11.16
CA SER A 193 -5.91 -8.77 10.34
C SER A 193 -6.90 -7.62 10.14
N VAL A 194 -7.97 -7.85 9.37
CA VAL A 194 -9.06 -6.88 9.26
C VAL A 194 -9.77 -6.77 10.61
N GLY A 195 -9.69 -5.58 11.22
CA GLY A 195 -10.31 -5.25 12.49
C GLY A 195 -11.74 -4.72 12.32
N HIS A 196 -12.56 -4.94 13.34
CA HIS A 196 -13.96 -4.51 13.37
C HIS A 196 -14.15 -3.05 13.83
N ASP A 197 -13.12 -2.45 14.42
CA ASP A 197 -13.13 -1.07 14.91
C ASP A 197 -11.74 -0.44 14.78
N LEU A 198 -11.66 0.88 15.00
CA LEU A 198 -10.41 1.64 14.91
C LEU A 198 -9.48 1.41 16.11
N ASP A 199 -10.02 1.10 17.28
CA ASP A 199 -9.24 0.88 18.50
C ASP A 199 -8.37 -0.38 18.40
N TYR A 200 -8.83 -1.40 17.68
CA TYR A 200 -8.04 -2.56 17.31
C TYR A 200 -6.70 -2.14 16.67
N TYR A 201 -6.74 -1.27 15.66
CA TYR A 201 -5.53 -0.81 14.95
C TYR A 201 -4.63 0.06 15.84
N ARG A 202 -5.21 0.88 16.71
CA ARG A 202 -4.47 1.70 17.69
C ARG A 202 -3.67 0.86 18.69
N LYS A 203 -4.13 -0.36 18.99
CA LYS A 203 -3.55 -1.23 20.03
C LYS A 203 -2.58 -2.27 19.49
N ILE A 204 -2.35 -2.32 18.17
CA ILE A 204 -1.39 -3.26 17.59
C ILE A 204 0.01 -2.98 18.15
N ALA A 205 0.65 -4.03 18.67
CA ALA A 205 1.96 -3.93 19.26
C ALA A 205 3.03 -3.53 18.23
N ILE A 206 3.91 -2.61 18.62
CA ILE A 206 5.12 -2.28 17.88
C ILE A 206 6.19 -3.33 18.20
N LYS A 207 6.66 -4.03 17.17
CA LYS A 207 7.71 -5.05 17.26
C LYS A 207 8.52 -5.06 15.98
N GLN A 208 9.82 -5.32 16.09
CA GLN A 208 10.65 -5.56 14.90
C GLN A 208 10.14 -6.77 14.11
N ARG A 209 10.08 -6.62 12.78
CA ARG A 209 9.45 -7.57 11.87
C ARG A 209 10.10 -7.49 10.50
N ALA A 210 10.43 -8.64 9.91
CA ALA A 210 11.14 -8.73 8.63
C ALA A 210 10.55 -7.87 7.51
N TYR A 211 9.21 -7.77 7.40
CA TYR A 211 8.57 -6.90 6.41
C TYR A 211 8.89 -5.42 6.60
N GLY A 212 9.14 -4.97 7.83
CA GLY A 212 9.60 -3.60 8.11
C GLY A 212 11.00 -3.33 7.53
N GLN A 213 11.93 -4.27 7.72
CA GLN A 213 13.25 -4.21 7.06
C GLN A 213 13.11 -4.22 5.54
N SER A 214 12.36 -5.18 4.98
CA SER A 214 12.23 -5.35 3.53
C SER A 214 11.58 -4.14 2.84
N LEU A 215 10.51 -3.60 3.42
CA LEU A 215 9.85 -2.41 2.89
C LEU A 215 10.75 -1.17 2.96
N THR A 216 11.49 -1.00 4.05
CA THR A 216 12.43 0.11 4.19
C THR A 216 13.53 0.01 3.14
N MET A 217 14.10 -1.19 2.94
CA MET A 217 15.08 -1.44 1.88
C MET A 217 14.51 -1.15 0.49
N LEU A 218 13.27 -1.56 0.22
CA LEU A 218 12.58 -1.30 -1.04
C LEU A 218 12.49 0.21 -1.33
N ALA A 219 12.02 1.00 -0.36
CA ALA A 219 11.93 2.45 -0.47
C ALA A 219 13.29 3.13 -0.67
N LEU A 220 14.31 2.74 0.10
CA LEU A 220 15.66 3.31 0.00
C LEU A 220 16.36 2.94 -1.31
N THR A 221 16.10 1.75 -1.86
CA THR A 221 16.64 1.34 -3.16
C THR A 221 16.06 2.20 -4.28
N GLU A 222 14.76 2.48 -4.24
CA GLU A 222 14.11 3.39 -5.19
C GLU A 222 14.63 4.83 -5.04
N ALA A 223 14.85 5.30 -3.79
CA ALA A 223 15.45 6.61 -3.54
C ALA A 223 16.85 6.73 -4.16
N LEU A 224 17.68 5.69 -4.05
CA LEU A 224 19.00 5.64 -4.69
C LEU A 224 18.92 5.65 -6.22
N ALA A 225 17.88 5.06 -6.81
CA ALA A 225 17.68 5.09 -8.26
C ALA A 225 17.39 6.49 -8.79
N GLY A 226 16.69 7.33 -8.01
CA GLY A 226 16.37 8.71 -8.36
C GLY A 226 17.49 9.74 -8.13
N LEU A 227 18.62 9.34 -7.51
CA LEU A 227 19.79 10.21 -7.32
C LEU A 227 20.77 10.18 -8.51
N LYS A 228 20.50 9.37 -9.54
CA LYS A 228 21.33 9.23 -10.74
C LYS A 228 20.81 10.13 -11.85
#